data_AF-A0A944VYD6-F1
#
_entry.id   AF-A0A944VYD6-F1
#
_cell.length_a   1.000
_cell.length_b   1.000
_cell.length_c   1.000
_cell.angle_alpha   90.00
_cell.angle_beta   90.00
_cell.angle_gamma   90.00
#
_symmetry.space_group_name_H-M   'P 1'
#
loop_
_entity.id
_entity.type
_entity.pdbx_description
1 polymer ?
#
loop_
_entity_poly.entity_id
_entity_poly.type
_entity_poly.pdbx_seq_one_letter_code
_entity_poly.pdbx_strand_id
1 'polypeptide(L)' 'MNKNRLLCLMITLLTISFVTTINLEADDKIDKSKGVGPYAEHWEPIPMHRSWAPSYYYTPPANPQGEYSRKDCVL' A
#
# COMPACT_ATOMS: atom_id res chain seq x y z
N MET A 1 -13.08 -36.87 23.30
CA MET A 1 -12.95 -36.40 21.90
C MET A 1 -12.35 -37.54 21.07
N ASN A 2 -12.96 -37.92 19.93
CA ASN A 2 -12.43 -39.01 19.09
C ASN A 2 -11.02 -38.65 18.59
N LYS A 3 -10.06 -39.60 18.64
CA LYS A 3 -8.68 -39.45 18.15
C LYS A 3 -8.60 -38.83 16.75
N ASN A 4 -9.51 -39.23 15.86
CA ASN A 4 -9.57 -38.67 14.49
C ASN A 4 -10.04 -37.21 14.48
N ARG A 5 -10.94 -36.82 15.39
CA ARG A 5 -11.38 -35.42 15.54
C ARG A 5 -10.28 -34.54 16.13
N LEU A 6 -9.54 -35.04 17.12
CA LEU A 6 -8.39 -34.35 17.69
C LEU A 6 -7.28 -34.15 16.63
N LEU A 7 -6.99 -35.19 15.83
CA LEU A 7 -6.00 -35.11 14.76
C LEU A 7 -6.37 -34.05 13.71
N CYS A 8 -7.62 -34.02 13.22
CA CYS A 8 -8.07 -32.99 12.29
C CYS A 8 -7.94 -31.58 12.87
N LEU A 9 -8.31 -31.40 14.16
CA LEU A 9 -8.20 -30.12 14.84
C LEU A 9 -6.73 -29.63 14.90
N MET A 10 -5.80 -30.52 15.24
CA MET A 10 -4.38 -30.19 15.27
C MET A 10 -3.85 -29.81 13.89
N ILE A 11 -4.23 -30.55 12.84
CA ILE A 11 -3.84 -30.22 11.45
C ILE A 11 -4.39 -28.84 11.06
N THR A 12 -5.66 -28.57 11.35
CA THR A 12 -6.27 -27.26 11.03
C THR A 12 -5.56 -26.12 11.74
N LEU A 13 -5.22 -26.27 13.02
CA LEU A 13 -4.50 -25.25 13.78
C LEU A 13 -3.10 -25.01 13.22
N LEU A 14 -2.41 -26.08 12.81
CA LEU A 14 -1.07 -26.00 12.24
C LEU A 14 -1.09 -25.29 10.87
N THR A 15 -2.09 -25.59 10.03
CA THR A 15 -2.27 -24.87 8.76
C THR A 15 -2.61 -23.40 8.95
N ILE A 16 -3.46 -23.06 9.93
CA ILE A 16 -3.79 -21.67 10.24
C ILE A 16 -2.54 -20.94 10.70
N SER A 17 -1.77 -21.50 11.64
CA SER A 17 -0.52 -20.91 12.13
C SER A 17 0.49 -20.68 11.00
N PHE A 18 0.63 -21.64 10.09
CA PHE A 18 1.52 -21.51 8.94
C PHE A 18 1.06 -20.40 7.99
N VAL A 19 -0.23 -20.37 7.64
CA VAL A 19 -0.78 -19.31 6.77
C VAL A 19 -0.68 -17.93 7.43
N THR A 20 -0.88 -17.81 8.75
CA THR A 20 -0.74 -16.52 9.43
C THR A 20 0.70 -16.02 9.45
N THR A 21 1.69 -16.91 9.61
CA THR A 21 3.10 -16.52 9.69
C THR A 21 3.63 -16.03 8.34
N ILE A 22 3.30 -16.72 7.24
CA ILE A 22 3.71 -16.27 5.89
C ILE A 22 3.14 -14.90 5.53
N ASN A 23 1.90 -14.60 5.93
CA ASN A 23 1.25 -13.32 5.63
C ASN A 23 1.85 -12.18 6.46
N LEU A 24 2.19 -12.44 7.73
CA LEU A 24 2.86 -11.45 8.58
C LEU A 24 4.26 -11.11 8.07
N GLU A 25 5.04 -12.10 7.65
CA GLU A 25 6.37 -11.87 7.09
C GLU A 25 6.31 -11.12 5.75
N ALA A 26 5.30 -11.40 4.92
CA ALA A 26 5.07 -10.65 3.69
C ALA A 26 4.69 -9.18 4.00
N ASP A 27 3.86 -8.93 5.02
CA ASP A 27 3.43 -7.58 5.40
C ASP A 27 4.55 -6.71 5.99
N ASP A 28 5.49 -7.32 6.73
CA ASP A 28 6.65 -6.62 7.31
C ASP A 28 7.66 -6.16 6.24
N LYS A 29 7.73 -6.88 5.11
CA LYS A 29 8.60 -6.54 3.98
C LYS A 29 8.06 -5.41 3.11
N ILE A 30 6.81 -4.99 3.30
CA ILE A 30 6.21 -3.89 2.54
C ILE A 30 6.68 -2.56 3.12
N ASP A 31 7.28 -1.72 2.28
CA ASP A 31 7.53 -0.32 2.63
C ASP A 31 6.21 0.47 2.67
N LYS A 32 5.57 0.47 3.84
CA LYS A 32 4.31 1.17 4.11
C LYS A 32 4.45 2.70 4.03
N SER A 33 5.67 3.24 4.05
CA SER A 33 5.91 4.69 4.01
C SER A 33 5.63 5.30 2.64
N LYS A 34 5.63 4.48 1.57
CA LYS A 34 5.40 4.95 0.20
C LYS A 34 3.94 5.13 -0.17
N GLY A 35 2.99 4.60 0.62
CA GLY A 35 1.54 4.73 0.38
C GLY A 35 1.00 4.23 -0.96
N VAL A 36 1.81 3.45 -1.69
CA VAL A 36 1.50 2.84 -2.99
C VAL A 36 1.12 1.35 -2.88
N GLY A 37 1.19 0.81 -1.67
CA GLY A 37 0.85 -0.57 -1.36
C GLY A 37 1.94 -1.60 -1.69
N PRO A 38 1.73 -2.88 -1.30
CA PRO A 38 2.67 -3.99 -1.50
C PRO A 38 3.10 -4.26 -2.93
N TYR A 39 2.24 -3.94 -3.89
CA TYR A 39 2.36 -4.41 -5.27
C TYR A 39 2.77 -3.30 -6.22
N ALA A 40 3.39 -2.24 -5.70
CA ALA A 40 3.76 -1.06 -6.48
C ALA A 40 4.70 -1.38 -7.64
N GLU A 41 5.52 -2.43 -7.57
CA GLU A 41 6.33 -2.88 -8.70
C GLU A 41 5.53 -3.41 -9.90
N HIS A 42 4.22 -3.67 -9.74
CA HIS A 42 3.39 -4.29 -10.77
C HIS A 42 2.45 -3.30 -11.49
N TRP A 43 2.47 -2.02 -11.13
CA TRP A 43 1.62 -1.01 -11.73
C TRP A 43 2.28 0.36 -11.77
N GLU A 44 1.79 1.21 -12.68
CA GLU A 44 2.24 2.59 -12.82
C GLU A 44 1.08 3.57 -12.63
N PRO A 45 1.34 4.76 -12.06
CA PRO A 45 0.29 5.75 -11.86
C PRO A 45 -0.21 6.31 -13.20
N ILE A 46 -1.51 6.20 -13.44
CA ILE A 46 -2.19 7.02 -14.46
C ILE A 46 -2.14 8.51 -14.09
N PRO A 47 -2.24 9.43 -15.07
CA PRO A 47 -2.15 10.87 -14.82
C PRO A 47 -3.10 11.40 -13.73
N MET A 48 -4.29 10.79 -13.58
CA MET A 48 -5.28 11.19 -12.59
C MET A 48 -4.82 11.01 -11.13
N HIS A 49 -3.86 10.10 -10.87
CA HIS A 49 -3.33 9.89 -9.52
C HIS A 49 -2.66 11.13 -8.93
N ARG A 50 -2.17 12.05 -9.77
CA ARG A 50 -1.68 13.37 -9.34
C ARG A 50 -2.70 14.15 -8.53
N SER A 51 -3.99 13.97 -8.82
CA SER A 51 -5.09 14.63 -8.13
C SER A 51 -5.69 13.78 -7.01
N TRP A 52 -5.77 12.46 -7.19
CA TRP A 52 -6.34 11.55 -6.18
C TRP A 52 -5.41 11.28 -5.00
N ALA A 53 -4.10 11.27 -5.23
CA ALA A 53 -3.08 10.97 -4.23
C ALA A 53 -1.87 11.91 -4.38
N PRO A 54 -2.07 13.23 -4.20
CA PRO A 54 -1.05 14.24 -4.51
C PRO A 54 0.23 14.09 -3.67
N SER A 55 0.14 13.57 -2.45
CA SER A 55 1.31 13.35 -1.59
C SER A 55 2.38 12.43 -2.19
N TYR A 56 1.99 11.56 -3.12
CA TYR A 56 2.90 10.59 -3.76
C TYR A 56 3.18 10.93 -5.23
N TYR A 57 2.23 11.55 -5.92
CA TYR A 57 2.29 11.70 -7.38
C TYR A 57 2.25 13.15 -7.88
N TYR A 58 2.06 14.13 -7.00
CA TYR A 58 2.04 15.52 -7.42
C TYR A 58 3.46 16.07 -7.60
N THR A 59 3.72 16.58 -8.78
CA THR A 59 4.87 17.45 -9.07
C THR A 59 4.33 18.78 -9.58
N PRO A 60 4.81 19.95 -9.13
CA PRO A 60 4.41 21.23 -9.72
C PRO A 60 4.62 21.25 -11.24
N PRO A 61 3.77 21.92 -12.03
CA PRO A 61 3.96 22.03 -13.47
C PRO A 61 5.24 22.83 -13.78
N ALA A 62 5.85 22.55 -14.93
CA ALA A 62 7.07 23.24 -15.36
C ALA A 62 6.84 24.72 -15.73
N ASN A 63 5.60 25.15 -15.96
CA ASN A 63 5.26 26.54 -16.22
C ASN A 63 3.88 26.87 -15.62
N PRO A 64 3.68 28.13 -15.20
CA PRO A 64 4.67 29.22 -15.16
C PRO A 64 5.67 29.07 -13.99
N GLN A 65 6.86 29.69 -14.12
CA GLN A 65 7.92 29.68 -13.11
C GLN A 65 8.05 31.04 -12.42
N GLY A 66 8.27 31.04 -11.11
CA GLY A 66 8.51 32.25 -10.34
C GLY A 66 7.88 32.22 -8.95
N GLU A 67 8.15 33.28 -8.18
CA GLU A 67 7.45 33.54 -6.93
C GLU A 67 6.24 34.44 -7.22
N TYR A 68 5.07 34.00 -6.75
CA TYR A 68 3.81 34.71 -6.96
C TYR A 68 3.27 35.15 -5.60
N SER A 69 2.89 36.42 -5.51
CA SER A 69 2.21 36.94 -4.34
C SER A 69 0.74 36.50 -4.35
N ARG A 70 0.06 36.64 -3.20
CA ARG A 70 -1.38 36.35 -3.10
C ARG A 70 -2.20 37.10 -4.16
N LYS A 71 -1.80 38.32 -4.52
CA LYS A 71 -2.51 39.15 -5.51
C LYS A 71 -2.40 38.59 -6.93
N ASP A 72 -1.35 37.83 -7.22
CA ASP A 72 -1.15 37.21 -8.53
C ASP A 72 -1.96 35.90 -8.67
N CYS A 73 -2.38 35.30 -7.54
CA CYS A 73 -3.19 34.09 -7.52
C CYS A 73 -4.70 34.34 -7.57
N VAL A 74 -5.16 35.51 -7.12
CA VAL A 74 -6.57 35.86 -7.05
C VAL A 74 -6.87 36.87 -8.16
N LEU A 75 -7.73 36.47 -9.10
CA LEU A 75 -8.33 37.36 -10.11
C LEU A 75 -9.32 38.33 -9.45
#